data_AF-A0A812QS51-F1
#
_entry.id   AF-A0A812QS51-F1
#
_cell.length_a   1.000
_cell.length_b   1.000
_cell.length_c   1.000
_cell.angle_alpha   90.00
_cell.angle_beta   90.00
_cell.angle_gamma   90.00
#
_symmetry.space_group_name_H-M   'P 1'
#
loop_
_entity.id
_entity.type
_entity.pdbx_description
1 polymer ?
#
loop_
_entity_poly.entity_id
_entity_poly.type
_entity_poly.pdbx_seq_one_letter_code
_entity_poly.pdbx_strand_id
1 'polypeptide(L)'
;GKWQQGPIYASEVTVRLLRRRWPQLAPLLKPLAIGPIHRIQLGSAGGLEVEVSLVDANHVPGSVMLILAGFFGNLLYTGDFRLHDQHTHLSTSPLLVRPNATLERIFLDNTFCHPQFHHAPRSEVAKHIAKRLISKWPCIAYVMVYKLGKESWPKTMGVSTRQGPHHCTPYSQNSRSP
;
A
#
# COMPACT_ATOMS: atom_id res chain seq x y z
N GLY A 1 -20.06 -10.61 1.81
CA GLY A 1 -19.63 -12.00 2.07
C GLY A 1 -18.93 -12.09 3.41
N LYS A 2 -19.08 -13.20 4.13
CA LYS A 2 -18.28 -13.50 5.34
C LYS A 2 -17.00 -14.19 4.87
N TRP A 3 -15.83 -13.61 5.12
CA TRP A 3 -14.55 -14.29 4.86
C TRP A 3 -14.40 -15.45 5.84
N GLN A 4 -14.05 -16.63 5.36
CA GLN A 4 -13.90 -17.85 6.16
C GLN A 4 -12.61 -18.64 5.84
N GLN A 5 -11.70 -18.06 5.06
CA GLN A 5 -10.48 -18.75 4.60
C GLN A 5 -9.28 -18.59 5.55
N GLY A 6 -9.53 -18.18 6.80
CA GLY A 6 -8.49 -18.03 7.84
C GLY A 6 -8.05 -16.59 8.09
N PRO A 7 -6.91 -16.39 8.79
CA PRO A 7 -6.39 -15.07 9.15
C PRO A 7 -5.98 -14.26 7.92
N ILE A 8 -6.10 -12.93 8.01
CA ILE A 8 -5.69 -11.97 6.97
C ILE A 8 -4.50 -11.19 7.50
N TYR A 9 -3.34 -11.40 6.89
CA TYR A 9 -2.10 -10.70 7.22
C TYR A 9 -1.93 -9.47 6.33
N ALA A 10 -1.63 -8.33 6.92
CA ALA A 10 -1.38 -7.10 6.19
C ALA A 10 -0.55 -6.11 7.02
N SER A 11 -0.09 -5.02 6.41
CA SER A 11 0.54 -3.92 7.16
C SER A 11 -0.40 -3.35 8.22
N GLU A 12 0.16 -2.77 9.27
CA GLU A 12 -0.62 -2.11 10.35
C GLU A 12 -1.57 -1.03 9.83
N VAL A 13 -1.16 -0.28 8.81
CA VAL A 13 -2.00 0.73 8.16
C VAL A 13 -3.18 0.07 7.47
N THR A 14 -2.94 -0.97 6.68
CA THR A 14 -4.02 -1.72 5.99
C THR A 14 -4.97 -2.36 6.99
N VAL A 15 -4.47 -2.98 8.07
CA VAL A 15 -5.33 -3.55 9.12
C VAL A 15 -6.22 -2.48 9.77
N ARG A 16 -5.68 -1.27 10.05
CA ARG A 16 -6.48 -0.15 10.57
C ARG A 16 -7.58 0.28 9.60
N LEU A 17 -7.28 0.36 8.31
CA LEU A 17 -8.26 0.71 7.27
C LEU A 17 -9.34 -0.37 7.14
N LEU A 18 -8.94 -1.65 7.09
CA LEU A 18 -9.86 -2.79 7.00
C LEU A 18 -10.79 -2.85 8.21
N ARG A 19 -10.27 -2.67 9.43
CA ARG A 19 -11.08 -2.68 10.66
C ARG A 19 -12.15 -1.59 10.66
N ARG A 20 -11.84 -0.40 10.13
CA ARG A 20 -12.82 0.69 10.01
C ARG A 20 -13.86 0.41 8.94
N ARG A 21 -13.45 -0.14 7.80
CA ARG A 21 -14.32 -0.35 6.63
C ARG A 21 -15.19 -1.61 6.74
N TRP A 22 -14.67 -2.64 7.40
CA TRP A 22 -15.29 -3.95 7.61
C TRP A 22 -15.00 -4.47 9.04
N PRO A 23 -15.68 -3.92 10.06
CA PRO A 23 -15.47 -4.30 11.46
C PRO A 23 -15.63 -5.81 11.72
N GLN A 24 -16.48 -6.50 10.96
CA GLN A 24 -16.70 -7.94 11.07
C GLN A 24 -15.45 -8.79 10.79
N LEU A 25 -14.45 -8.24 10.09
CA LEU A 25 -13.19 -8.93 9.83
C LEU A 25 -12.20 -8.81 11.00
N ALA A 26 -12.45 -7.94 11.98
CA ALA A 26 -11.49 -7.62 13.04
C ALA A 26 -10.86 -8.85 13.75
N PRO A 27 -11.60 -9.94 14.04
CA PRO A 27 -11.02 -11.14 14.66
C PRO A 27 -9.99 -11.85 13.77
N LEU A 28 -10.08 -11.68 12.45
CA LEU A 28 -9.26 -12.36 11.45
C LEU A 28 -8.04 -11.53 11.04
N LEU A 29 -8.04 -10.20 11.29
CA LEU A 29 -6.96 -9.32 10.87
C LEU A 29 -5.72 -9.49 11.76
N LYS A 30 -4.57 -9.76 11.15
CA LYS A 30 -3.26 -9.93 11.79
C LYS A 30 -2.28 -8.91 11.23
N PRO A 31 -1.98 -7.82 11.95
CA PRO A 31 -1.04 -6.83 11.49
C PRO A 31 0.39 -7.39 11.50
N LEU A 32 1.16 -7.07 10.46
CA LEU A 32 2.60 -7.33 10.36
C LEU A 32 3.35 -6.01 10.24
N ALA A 33 4.43 -5.87 11.00
CA ALA A 33 5.34 -4.73 10.92
C ALA A 33 6.19 -4.79 9.65
N ILE A 34 6.49 -3.63 9.06
CA ILE A 34 7.40 -3.50 7.92
C ILE A 34 8.85 -3.63 8.40
N GLY A 35 9.67 -4.40 7.70
CA GLY A 35 11.10 -4.62 8.00
C GLY A 35 11.41 -5.99 8.60
N PRO A 36 10.97 -6.30 9.84
CA PRO A 36 11.26 -7.59 10.47
C PRO A 36 10.76 -8.80 9.69
N ILE A 37 11.38 -9.95 9.95
CA ILE A 37 10.90 -11.26 9.48
C ILE A 37 9.84 -11.76 10.45
N HIS A 38 8.70 -12.18 9.92
CA HIS A 38 7.61 -12.81 10.64
C HIS A 38 7.51 -14.29 10.23
N ARG A 39 7.26 -15.17 11.20
CA ARG A 39 7.00 -16.60 10.96
C ARG A 39 5.51 -16.87 11.03
N ILE A 40 4.97 -17.50 9.98
CA ILE A 40 3.55 -17.83 9.86
C ILE A 40 3.44 -19.33 9.69
N GLN A 41 2.66 -19.96 10.56
CA GLN A 41 2.33 -21.37 10.48
C GLN A 41 1.11 -21.57 9.56
N LEU A 42 1.27 -22.37 8.52
CA LEU A 42 0.21 -22.71 7.58
C LEU A 42 -0.47 -24.02 7.97
N GLY A 43 -1.77 -23.97 8.26
CA GLY A 43 -2.57 -25.13 8.64
C GLY A 43 -2.73 -25.30 10.16
N SER A 44 -3.31 -26.42 10.59
CA SER A 44 -3.43 -26.84 12.00
C SER A 44 -2.10 -27.38 12.55
N ALA A 45 -2.03 -27.63 13.87
CA ALA A 45 -0.81 -28.03 14.59
C ALA A 45 0.03 -29.09 13.83
N GLY A 46 1.30 -28.76 13.54
CA GLY A 46 2.21 -29.53 12.66
C GLY A 46 2.32 -28.99 11.23
N GLY A 47 1.75 -27.82 10.95
CA GLY A 47 1.76 -27.16 9.66
C GLY A 47 3.12 -26.71 9.13
N LEU A 48 3.16 -26.29 7.86
CA LEU A 48 4.36 -25.76 7.20
C LEU A 48 4.61 -24.32 7.68
N GLU A 49 5.85 -24.01 8.02
CA GLU A 49 6.24 -22.63 8.36
C GLU A 49 6.63 -21.86 7.09
N VAL A 50 6.19 -20.59 7.03
CA VAL A 50 6.61 -19.61 6.04
C VAL A 50 7.14 -18.38 6.76
N GLU A 51 8.28 -17.89 6.30
CA GLU A 51 8.82 -16.59 6.71
C GLU A 51 8.38 -15.50 5.72
N VAL A 52 7.98 -14.35 6.25
CA VAL A 52 7.60 -13.18 5.46
C VAL A 52 8.25 -11.92 6.02
N SER A 53 8.80 -11.09 5.14
CA SER A 53 9.19 -9.71 5.46
C SER A 53 8.41 -8.75 4.58
N LEU A 54 7.88 -7.69 5.19
CA LEU A 54 7.14 -6.63 4.50
C LEU A 54 8.11 -5.50 4.16
N VAL A 55 8.04 -5.00 2.92
CA VAL A 55 8.76 -3.81 2.46
C VAL A 55 7.75 -2.78 1.98
N ASP A 56 7.96 -1.50 2.25
CA ASP A 56 7.06 -0.44 1.76
C ASP A 56 7.01 -0.47 0.22
N ALA A 57 5.81 -0.46 -0.37
CA ALA A 57 5.65 -0.51 -1.84
C ALA A 57 5.63 0.88 -2.48
N ASN A 58 5.61 1.96 -1.70
CA ASN A 58 5.56 3.34 -2.18
C ASN A 58 4.43 3.61 -3.20
N HIS A 59 3.30 2.91 -3.04
CA HIS A 59 2.13 3.04 -3.90
C HIS A 59 1.05 3.88 -3.23
N VAL A 60 0.56 3.44 -2.07
CA VAL A 60 -0.45 4.12 -1.24
C VAL A 60 -0.18 3.86 0.25
N PRO A 61 -0.80 4.61 1.19
CA PRO A 61 -0.63 4.33 2.62
C PRO A 61 -0.94 2.87 2.96
N GLY A 62 0.06 2.15 3.49
CA GLY A 62 -0.07 0.75 3.88
C GLY A 62 0.20 -0.29 2.78
N SER A 63 0.48 0.13 1.53
CA SER A 63 0.90 -0.79 0.47
C SER A 63 2.28 -1.37 0.78
N VAL A 64 2.43 -2.69 0.63
CA VAL A 64 3.67 -3.40 0.92
C VAL A 64 3.98 -4.42 -0.17
N MET A 65 5.26 -4.58 -0.47
CA MET A 65 5.81 -5.75 -1.13
C MET A 65 6.04 -6.84 -0.07
N LEU A 66 5.99 -8.11 -0.48
CA LEU A 66 6.21 -9.26 0.38
C LEU A 66 7.42 -10.05 -0.11
N ILE A 67 8.40 -10.24 0.75
CA ILE A 67 9.48 -11.20 0.55
C ILE A 67 9.10 -12.45 1.35
N LEU A 68 8.94 -13.58 0.66
CA LEU A 68 8.44 -14.83 1.23
C LEU A 68 9.52 -15.91 1.08
N ALA A 69 9.70 -16.71 2.12
CA ALA A 69 10.59 -17.87 2.12
C ALA A 69 9.88 -19.05 2.77
N GLY A 70 9.96 -20.23 2.16
CA GLY A 70 9.34 -21.45 2.69
C GLY A 70 9.53 -22.64 1.76
N PHE A 71 8.67 -23.65 1.90
CA PHE A 71 8.71 -24.89 1.10
C PHE A 71 8.62 -24.68 -0.42
N PHE A 72 8.17 -23.50 -0.86
CA PHE A 72 8.00 -23.10 -2.26
C PHE A 72 9.15 -22.26 -2.82
N GLY A 73 10.28 -22.21 -2.09
CA GLY A 73 11.42 -21.36 -2.41
C GLY A 73 11.27 -19.94 -1.89
N ASN A 74 12.15 -19.05 -2.37
CA ASN A 74 12.08 -17.62 -2.04
C ASN A 74 11.44 -16.83 -3.18
N LEU A 75 10.47 -15.97 -2.86
CA LEU A 75 9.78 -15.16 -3.85
C LEU A 75 9.52 -13.73 -3.36
N LEU A 76 9.42 -12.82 -4.32
CA LEU A 76 9.04 -11.42 -4.12
C LEU A 76 7.68 -11.19 -4.78
N TYR A 77 6.71 -10.74 -4.00
CA TYR A 77 5.43 -10.27 -4.51
C TYR A 77 5.35 -8.76 -4.34
N THR A 78 5.33 -7.99 -5.44
CA THR A 78 5.38 -6.54 -5.33
C THR A 78 4.05 -5.94 -4.89
N GLY A 79 2.94 -6.59 -5.25
CA GLY A 79 1.64 -5.89 -5.35
C GLY A 79 1.78 -4.67 -6.26
N ASP A 80 0.86 -3.72 -6.14
CA ASP A 80 1.02 -2.42 -6.79
C ASP A 80 2.16 -1.65 -6.09
N PHE A 81 3.21 -1.30 -6.83
CA PHE A 81 4.38 -0.63 -6.25
C PHE A 81 4.87 0.51 -7.14
N ARG A 82 5.69 1.38 -6.57
CA ARG A 82 6.52 2.31 -7.35
C ARG A 82 7.93 2.30 -6.82
N LEU A 83 8.87 1.82 -7.64
CA LEU A 83 10.28 1.79 -7.29
C LEU A 83 10.79 3.18 -6.85
N HIS A 84 11.63 3.20 -5.83
CA HIS A 84 12.25 4.39 -5.26
C HIS A 84 13.64 4.04 -4.76
N ASP A 85 14.54 5.01 -4.68
CA ASP A 85 15.92 4.84 -4.19
C ASP A 85 16.00 4.28 -2.76
N GLN A 86 14.92 4.41 -2.01
CA GLN A 86 14.83 3.83 -0.67
C GLN A 86 14.71 2.31 -0.69
N HIS A 87 14.37 1.68 -1.83
CA HIS A 87 14.26 0.23 -1.98
C HIS A 87 15.60 -0.46 -2.26
N THR A 88 16.73 0.25 -2.19
CA THR A 88 18.07 -0.33 -2.33
C THR A 88 18.33 -1.49 -1.35
N HIS A 89 17.69 -1.48 -0.18
CA HIS A 89 17.76 -2.56 0.81
C HIS A 89 17.04 -3.86 0.40
N LEU A 90 16.31 -3.89 -0.72
CA LEU A 90 15.69 -5.13 -1.21
C LEU A 90 16.75 -6.20 -1.51
N SER A 91 17.85 -5.82 -2.15
CA SER A 91 18.94 -6.75 -2.49
C SER A 91 19.69 -7.26 -1.27
N THR A 92 19.62 -6.55 -0.14
CA THR A 92 20.25 -6.92 1.13
C THR A 92 19.26 -7.48 2.15
N SER A 93 18.02 -7.77 1.72
CA SER A 93 17.00 -8.33 2.60
C SER A 93 17.50 -9.62 3.27
N PRO A 94 17.36 -9.77 4.60
CA PRO A 94 17.81 -10.96 5.32
C PRO A 94 17.19 -12.28 4.86
N LEU A 95 16.09 -12.27 4.10
CA LEU A 95 15.52 -13.48 3.49
C LEU A 95 16.17 -13.84 2.15
N LEU A 96 16.76 -12.87 1.45
CA LEU A 96 17.35 -13.04 0.13
C LEU A 96 18.87 -13.25 0.16
N VAL A 97 19.55 -12.88 1.25
CA VAL A 97 21.02 -12.98 1.38
C VAL A 97 21.52 -14.16 2.23
N ARG A 98 20.63 -15.06 2.67
CA ARG A 98 21.06 -16.24 3.44
C ARG A 98 21.92 -17.16 2.58
N PRO A 99 22.80 -17.98 3.19
CA PRO A 99 23.48 -19.04 2.45
C PRO A 99 22.47 -19.91 1.72
N ASN A 100 22.67 -20.11 0.42
CA ASN A 100 21.79 -20.85 -0.49
C ASN A 100 20.38 -20.24 -0.69
N ALA A 101 20.11 -19.02 -0.21
CA ALA A 101 18.90 -18.30 -0.60
C ALA A 101 19.08 -17.73 -2.01
N THR A 102 18.25 -18.17 -2.93
CA THR A 102 18.14 -17.57 -4.27
C THR A 102 16.72 -17.08 -4.46
N LEU A 103 16.54 -15.86 -4.97
CA LEU A 103 15.22 -15.38 -5.36
C LEU A 103 14.77 -16.14 -6.62
N GLU A 104 13.77 -17.01 -6.47
CA GLU A 104 13.35 -17.91 -7.55
C GLU A 104 12.26 -17.28 -8.41
N ARG A 105 11.36 -16.49 -7.80
CA ARG A 105 10.20 -15.92 -8.49
C ARG A 105 9.90 -14.50 -8.07
N ILE A 106 9.45 -13.71 -9.04
CA ILE A 106 8.95 -12.36 -8.83
C ILE A 106 7.55 -12.26 -9.43
N PHE A 107 6.58 -11.90 -8.61
CA PHE A 107 5.26 -11.47 -9.05
C PHE A 107 5.29 -9.95 -9.12
N LEU A 108 5.45 -9.45 -10.35
CA LEU A 108 5.74 -8.05 -10.64
C LEU A 108 4.48 -7.30 -11.09
N ASP A 109 4.22 -6.15 -10.50
CA ASP A 109 3.32 -5.15 -11.08
C ASP A 109 3.95 -4.56 -12.35
N ASN A 110 3.30 -4.87 -13.46
CA ASN A 110 3.71 -4.52 -14.80
C ASN A 110 2.78 -3.47 -15.44
N THR A 111 1.99 -2.73 -14.63
CA THR A 111 0.99 -1.75 -15.09
C THR A 111 1.54 -0.78 -16.16
N PHE A 112 2.80 -0.36 -16.01
CA PHE A 112 3.49 0.55 -16.94
C PHE A 112 4.73 -0.08 -17.58
N CYS A 113 4.79 -1.40 -17.72
CA CYS A 113 5.94 -2.12 -18.31
C CYS A 113 5.97 -2.01 -19.84
N HIS A 114 5.92 -0.79 -20.38
CA HIS A 114 6.06 -0.50 -21.80
C HIS A 114 6.84 0.81 -21.99
N PRO A 115 7.82 0.89 -22.91
CA PRO A 115 8.68 2.08 -23.08
C PRO A 115 7.94 3.39 -23.34
N GLN A 116 6.73 3.33 -23.89
CA GLN A 116 5.88 4.51 -24.09
C GLN A 116 5.49 5.23 -22.80
N PHE A 117 5.52 4.52 -21.66
CA PHE A 117 5.16 5.08 -20.37
C PHE A 117 6.41 5.65 -19.70
N HIS A 118 6.67 6.94 -19.96
CA HIS A 118 7.70 7.71 -19.27
C HIS A 118 7.05 8.77 -18.37
N HIS A 119 7.04 8.52 -17.05
CA HIS A 119 6.39 9.37 -16.08
C HIS A 119 7.40 10.13 -15.23
N ALA A 120 7.20 11.44 -15.08
CA ALA A 120 8.01 12.25 -14.19
C ALA A 120 7.92 11.79 -12.71
N PRO A 121 8.96 12.04 -11.90
CA PRO A 121 8.91 11.86 -10.45
C PRO A 121 7.73 12.59 -9.81
N ARG A 122 7.16 12.01 -8.73
CA ARG A 122 6.06 12.62 -7.96
C ARG A 122 6.40 14.05 -7.49
N SER A 123 7.65 14.27 -7.10
CA SER A 123 8.16 15.55 -6.62
C SER A 123 8.15 16.63 -7.70
N GLU A 124 8.55 16.29 -8.93
CA GLU A 124 8.53 17.22 -10.06
C GLU A 124 7.11 17.60 -10.46
N VAL A 125 6.21 16.63 -10.56
CA VAL A 125 4.80 16.88 -10.84
C VAL A 125 4.18 17.79 -9.77
N ALA A 126 4.47 17.54 -8.49
CA ALA A 126 4.01 18.39 -7.40
C ALA A 126 4.52 19.84 -7.50
N LYS A 127 5.83 20.03 -7.75
CA LYS A 127 6.43 21.35 -7.96
C LYS A 127 5.80 22.09 -9.14
N HIS A 128 5.57 21.39 -10.25
CA HIS A 128 4.97 21.98 -11.45
C HIS A 128 3.54 22.45 -11.22
N ILE A 129 2.74 21.65 -10.52
CA ILE A 129 1.37 22.04 -10.16
C ILE A 129 1.39 23.22 -9.19
N ALA A 130 2.24 23.19 -8.15
CA ALA A 130 2.39 24.29 -7.21
C ALA A 130 2.73 25.62 -7.92
N LYS A 131 3.71 25.58 -8.84
CA LYS A 131 4.09 26.75 -9.66
C LYS A 131 2.91 27.31 -10.46
N ARG A 132 2.11 26.43 -11.08
CA ARG A 132 0.91 26.82 -11.85
C ARG A 132 -0.19 27.43 -10.98
N LEU A 133 -0.35 26.96 -9.74
CA LEU A 133 -1.33 27.50 -8.80
C LEU A 133 -0.91 28.89 -8.32
N ILE A 134 0.36 29.05 -7.95
CA ILE A 134 0.92 30.33 -7.50
C ILE A 134 0.79 31.39 -8.60
N SER A 135 1.09 31.05 -9.85
CA SER A 135 0.99 32.02 -10.96
C SER A 135 -0.44 32.48 -11.27
N LYS A 136 -1.46 31.78 -10.75
CA LYS A 136 -2.88 32.11 -10.94
C LYS A 136 -3.53 32.64 -9.66
N TRP A 137 -2.73 32.88 -8.61
CA TRP A 137 -3.26 33.35 -7.33
C TRP A 137 -3.81 34.79 -7.44
N PRO A 138 -4.97 35.11 -6.82
CA PRO A 138 -5.85 34.24 -6.04
C PRO A 138 -6.71 33.29 -6.89
N CYS A 139 -6.73 32.00 -6.53
CA CYS A 139 -7.58 31.01 -7.21
C CYS A 139 -8.07 29.92 -6.25
N ILE A 140 -9.15 29.24 -6.67
CA ILE A 140 -9.66 28.03 -6.03
C ILE A 140 -9.21 26.83 -6.87
N ALA A 141 -8.57 25.85 -6.25
CA ALA A 141 -8.12 24.63 -6.90
C ALA A 141 -8.95 23.42 -6.42
N TYR A 142 -9.49 22.66 -7.36
CA TYR A 142 -10.20 21.42 -7.06
C TYR A 142 -9.26 20.23 -7.29
N VAL A 143 -9.07 19.41 -6.26
CA VAL A 143 -8.24 18.19 -6.31
C VAL A 143 -9.15 16.98 -6.19
N MET A 144 -9.27 16.21 -7.26
CA MET A 144 -10.11 15.01 -7.29
C MET A 144 -9.30 13.78 -6.91
N VAL A 145 -9.69 13.11 -5.83
CA VAL A 145 -9.08 11.86 -5.35
C VAL A 145 -10.19 10.82 -5.21
N TYR A 146 -10.11 9.73 -5.97
CA TYR A 146 -11.19 8.74 -6.10
C TYR A 146 -11.00 7.47 -5.25
N LYS A 147 -9.75 7.14 -4.91
CA LYS A 147 -9.35 5.97 -4.11
C LYS A 147 -8.22 6.41 -3.16
N LEU A 148 -7.93 5.59 -2.14
CA LEU A 148 -6.74 5.77 -1.31
C LEU A 148 -5.50 5.92 -2.21
N GLY A 149 -4.64 6.87 -1.89
CA GLY A 149 -3.49 7.28 -2.67
C GLY A 149 -3.47 8.78 -2.97
N LYS A 150 -2.25 9.33 -3.09
CA LYS A 150 -1.93 10.74 -3.40
C LYS A 150 -2.14 11.73 -2.23
N GLU A 151 -2.41 11.26 -1.02
CA GLU A 151 -2.65 12.11 0.16
C GLU A 151 -1.41 12.84 0.65
N SER A 152 -0.21 12.37 0.29
CA SER A 152 1.06 13.04 0.60
C SER A 152 1.32 14.27 -0.28
N TRP A 153 0.63 14.38 -1.41
CA TRP A 153 0.90 15.40 -2.43
C TRP A 153 0.70 16.85 -1.94
N PRO A 154 -0.33 17.20 -1.15
CA PRO A 154 -0.47 18.54 -0.60
C PRO A 154 0.72 18.96 0.27
N LYS A 155 1.27 18.03 1.07
CA LYS A 155 2.48 18.28 1.89
C LYS A 155 3.69 18.55 1.00
N THR A 156 3.85 17.80 -0.09
CA THR A 156 4.95 17.98 -1.06
C THR A 156 4.91 19.35 -1.75
N MET A 157 3.73 19.98 -1.88
CA MET A 157 3.59 21.33 -2.43
C MET A 157 3.83 22.46 -1.42
N GLY A 158 4.12 22.15 -0.15
CA GLY A 158 4.21 23.17 0.90
C GLY A 158 2.87 23.81 1.25
N VAL A 159 1.75 23.20 0.85
CA VAL A 159 0.40 23.69 1.16
C VAL A 159 -0.01 23.17 2.53
N SER A 160 -0.23 24.09 3.48
CA SER A 160 -0.87 23.74 4.75
C SER A 160 -2.33 23.38 4.49
N THR A 161 -2.68 22.12 4.75
CA THR A 161 -4.08 21.68 4.68
C THR A 161 -4.75 22.00 6.01
N ARG A 162 -5.64 23.00 6.03
CA ARG A 162 -6.64 23.08 7.10
C ARG A 162 -7.67 22.00 6.81
N GLN A 163 -7.69 20.93 7.62
CA GLN A 163 -8.83 20.02 7.64
C GLN A 163 -10.03 20.83 8.15
N GLY A 164 -10.93 21.22 7.25
CA GLY A 164 -12.24 21.72 7.63
C GLY A 164 -13.03 20.61 8.35
N PRO A 165 -14.03 20.95 9.18
CA PRO A 165 -14.81 19.96 9.90
C PRO A 165 -15.40 18.95 8.91
N HIS A 166 -15.12 17.67 9.17
CA HIS A 166 -15.64 16.55 8.40
C HIS A 166 -17.16 16.45 8.60
N HIS A 167 -17.94 17.22 7.86
CA HIS A 167 -19.36 16.93 7.64
C HIS A 167 -19.51 16.08 6.39
N CYS A 168 -19.32 14.77 6.54
CA CYS A 168 -19.96 13.81 5.65
C CYS A 168 -21.43 13.70 6.10
N THR A 169 -22.32 14.46 5.48
CA THR A 169 -23.76 14.16 5.56
C THR A 169 -24.02 12.87 4.79
N PRO A 170 -24.60 11.83 5.41
CA PRO A 170 -24.99 10.64 4.68
C PRO A 170 -26.09 10.99 3.67
N TYR A 171 -25.93 10.50 2.46
CA TYR A 171 -26.93 10.53 1.40
C TYR A 171 -28.19 9.78 1.90
N SER A 172 -29.25 10.53 2.24
CA SER A 172 -30.55 9.95 2.58
C SER A 172 -31.13 9.29 1.33
N GLN A 173 -31.27 7.97 1.36
CA GLN A 173 -32.08 7.28 0.36
C GLN A 173 -33.54 7.72 0.54
N ASN A 174 -34.04 8.45 -0.45
CA ASN A 174 -35.44 8.82 -0.54
C ASN A 174 -36.24 7.56 -0.93
N SER A 175 -36.89 6.93 0.05
CA SER A 175 -37.96 5.97 -0.20
C SER A 175 -39.17 6.73 -0.76
N ARG A 176 -39.39 6.66 -2.07
CA ARG A 176 -40.69 6.98 -2.67
C ARG A 176 -41.53 5.72 -2.75
N SER A 177 -42.60 5.69 -1.97
CA SER A 177 -43.90 5.09 -2.32
C SER A 177 -44.96 5.99 -1.65
N PRO A 178 -46.11 6.23 -2.28
CA PRO A 178 -47.08 5.19 -2.63
C PRO A 178 -47.12 4.86 -4.13
#